data_AF-A0A412IX15-F1
#
_entry.id   AF-A0A412IX15-F1
#
_cell.length_a   1.000
_cell.length_b   1.000
_cell.length_c   1.000
_cell.angle_alpha   90.00
_cell.angle_beta   90.00
_cell.angle_gamma   90.00
#
_symmetry.space_group_name_H-M   'P 1'
#
loop_
_entity.id
_entity.type
_entity.pdbx_description
1 polymer ?
#
loop_
_entity_poly.entity_id
_entity_poly.type
_entity_poly.pdbx_seq_one_letter_code
_entity_poly.pdbx_strand_id
1 'polypeptide(L)'
;MGDASKEIEKQLMDTHDLKADVIKVGHHGSNTSSDAAFLDSLDCKIALISAGYKNKYDHPSTETLKTLDHLHIHTFCTSTDGSIAIYSLHHFAFIVTNDGLFGIIH
;
A
#
# COMPACT_ATOMS: atom_id res chain seq x y z
N MET A 1 6.09 0.24 4.93
CA MET A 1 7.42 0.15 4.29
C MET A 1 8.24 1.45 4.31
N GLY A 2 7.79 2.57 4.89
CA GLY A 2 8.63 3.79 4.96
C GLY A 2 9.08 4.24 3.56
N ASP A 3 10.37 4.50 3.39
CA ASP A 3 11.00 4.80 2.09
C ASP A 3 11.77 3.61 1.48
N ALA A 4 11.42 2.38 1.88
CA ALA A 4 12.06 1.17 1.37
C ALA A 4 12.01 1.11 -0.16
N SER A 5 13.16 0.76 -0.75
CA SER A 5 13.29 0.46 -2.17
C SER A 5 13.02 -1.02 -2.45
N LYS A 6 12.95 -1.38 -3.75
CA LYS A 6 12.80 -2.78 -4.20
C LYS A 6 13.91 -3.69 -3.68
N GLU A 7 15.12 -3.18 -3.49
CA GLU A 7 16.23 -3.94 -2.91
C GLU A 7 15.94 -4.34 -1.46
N ILE A 8 15.38 -3.42 -0.66
CA ILE A 8 14.98 -3.70 0.73
C ILE A 8 13.78 -4.65 0.78
N GLU A 9 12.79 -4.46 -0.09
CA GLU A 9 11.63 -5.35 -0.23
C GLU A 9 12.06 -6.79 -0.54
N LYS A 10 12.98 -6.96 -1.49
CA LYS A 10 13.54 -8.27 -1.82
C LYS A 10 14.31 -8.88 -0.66
N GLN A 11 15.13 -8.10 0.05
CA GLN A 11 15.84 -8.59 1.23
C GLN A 11 14.87 -9.10 2.31
N LEU A 12 13.75 -8.39 2.53
CA LEU A 12 12.73 -8.81 3.49
C LEU A 12 12.06 -10.11 3.03
N MET A 13 11.72 -10.24 1.75
CA MET A 13 11.18 -11.46 1.17
C MET A 13 12.12 -12.66 1.33
N ASP A 14 13.42 -12.45 1.09
CA ASP A 14 14.42 -13.52 1.16
C ASP A 14 14.73 -13.94 2.62
N THR A 15 14.52 -13.03 3.59
CA THR A 15 14.89 -13.25 5.00
C THR A 15 13.71 -13.69 5.86
N HIS A 16 12.48 -13.36 5.47
CA HIS A 16 11.29 -13.53 6.29
C HIS A 16 10.10 -14.03 5.47
N ASP A 17 9.33 -14.95 6.05
CA ASP A 17 8.00 -15.31 5.54
C ASP A 17 6.98 -14.31 6.09
N LEU A 18 6.78 -13.20 5.38
CA LEU A 18 5.90 -12.11 5.78
C LEU A 18 4.51 -12.26 5.16
N LYS A 19 3.48 -12.04 5.99
CA LYS A 19 2.09 -11.93 5.57
C LYS A 19 1.48 -10.68 6.19
N ALA A 20 0.61 -10.01 5.44
CA ALA A 20 -0.10 -8.84 5.94
C ALA A 20 -1.39 -8.62 5.16
N ASP A 21 -2.49 -8.29 5.84
CA ASP A 21 -3.73 -7.87 5.16
C ASP A 21 -3.60 -6.49 4.51
N VAL A 22 -2.75 -5.63 5.11
CA VAL A 22 -2.55 -4.24 4.72
C VAL A 22 -1.06 -3.92 4.63
N ILE A 23 -0.64 -3.31 3.51
CA ILE A 23 0.70 -2.76 3.34
C ILE A 23 0.68 -1.24 3.21
N LYS A 24 1.51 -0.54 3.99
CA LYS A 24 1.91 0.83 3.63
C LYS A 24 3.01 0.76 2.58
N VAL A 25 2.70 1.15 1.35
CA VAL A 25 3.62 1.16 0.21
C VAL A 25 4.86 2.01 0.49
N GLY A 26 6.01 1.55 0.02
CA GLY A 26 7.30 2.24 0.19
C GLY A 26 7.36 3.55 -0.60
N HIS A 27 8.18 4.48 -0.13
CA HIS A 27 8.65 5.65 -0.88
C HIS A 27 7.51 6.43 -1.55
N HIS A 28 6.41 6.65 -0.84
CA HIS A 28 5.23 7.36 -1.34
C HIS A 28 4.60 6.77 -2.62
N GLY A 29 4.90 5.52 -2.99
CA GLY A 29 4.47 4.88 -4.24
C GLY A 29 5.38 5.17 -5.43
N SER A 30 6.67 5.46 -5.21
CA SER A 30 7.66 5.59 -6.28
C SER A 30 7.89 4.28 -7.04
N ASN A 31 8.28 4.39 -8.32
CA ASN A 31 8.66 3.26 -9.17
C ASN A 31 9.96 2.54 -8.72
N THR A 32 10.70 3.13 -7.78
CA THR A 32 11.86 2.54 -7.10
C THR A 32 11.49 1.65 -5.91
N SER A 33 10.20 1.50 -5.61
CA SER A 33 9.62 0.62 -4.59
C SER A 33 8.50 -0.24 -5.20
N SER A 34 7.78 -1.02 -4.38
CA SER A 34 6.63 -1.81 -4.82
C SER A 34 7.01 -2.92 -5.80
N ASP A 35 8.02 -3.73 -5.44
CA ASP A 35 8.37 -4.94 -6.18
C ASP A 35 7.18 -5.90 -6.26
N ALA A 36 6.88 -6.38 -7.47
CA ALA A 36 5.69 -7.20 -7.71
C ALA A 36 5.76 -8.56 -7.00
N ALA A 37 6.94 -9.19 -6.95
CA ALA A 37 7.10 -10.48 -6.29
C ALA A 37 6.99 -10.35 -4.77
N PHE A 38 7.53 -9.26 -4.21
CA PHE A 38 7.34 -8.96 -2.81
C PHE A 38 5.87 -8.72 -2.46
N LEU A 39 5.16 -7.88 -3.23
CA LEU A 39 3.74 -7.59 -3.00
C LEU A 39 2.85 -8.83 -3.10
N ASP A 40 3.13 -9.69 -4.09
CA ASP A 40 2.44 -10.97 -4.27
C ASP A 40 2.71 -11.93 -3.09
N SER A 41 3.95 -11.96 -2.59
CA SER A 41 4.33 -12.82 -1.45
C SER A 41 3.59 -12.49 -0.15
N LEU A 42 3.21 -11.22 0.06
CA LEU A 42 2.55 -10.76 1.28
C LEU A 42 1.09 -11.22 1.41
N ASP A 43 0.45 -11.62 0.30
CA ASP A 43 -0.99 -11.93 0.23
C ASP A 43 -1.87 -10.79 0.77
N CYS A 44 -1.48 -9.55 0.46
CA CYS A 44 -2.15 -8.37 0.98
C CYS A 44 -3.35 -7.95 0.15
N LYS A 45 -4.40 -7.47 0.82
CA LYS A 45 -5.65 -7.05 0.18
C LYS A 45 -5.71 -5.54 -0.03
N ILE A 46 -5.00 -4.80 0.81
CA ILE A 46 -5.03 -3.33 0.83
C ILE A 46 -3.62 -2.75 0.78
N ALA A 47 -3.42 -1.80 -0.13
CA ALA A 47 -2.23 -0.96 -0.21
C ALA A 47 -2.57 0.49 0.18
N LEU A 48 -1.85 1.03 1.16
CA LEU A 48 -1.92 2.43 1.58
C LEU A 48 -0.74 3.21 0.99
N ILE A 49 -1.03 4.26 0.23
CA ILE A 49 -0.03 5.16 -0.32
C ILE A 49 -0.15 6.53 0.33
N SER A 50 0.92 6.93 1.02
CA SER A 50 1.02 8.25 1.61
C SER A 50 1.67 9.19 0.60
N ALA A 51 0.89 9.87 -0.23
CA ALA A 51 1.38 10.87 -1.19
C ALA A 51 0.68 12.22 -1.00
N GLY A 52 1.39 13.32 -1.25
CA GLY A 52 0.84 14.66 -1.18
C GLY A 52 -0.01 15.00 -2.40
N TYR A 53 -1.10 15.77 -2.20
CA TYR A 53 -1.90 16.33 -3.29
C TYR A 53 -1.04 17.26 -4.17
N LYS A 54 -1.06 17.06 -5.50
CA LYS A 54 -0.22 17.78 -6.47
C LYS A 54 1.27 17.79 -6.09
N ASN A 55 1.79 16.66 -5.60
CA ASN A 55 3.23 16.56 -5.35
C ASN A 55 4.02 16.69 -6.66
N LYS A 56 5.24 17.20 -6.55
CA LYS A 56 6.12 17.49 -7.69
C LYS A 56 6.86 16.26 -8.23
N TYR A 57 6.63 15.10 -7.62
CA TYR A 57 7.36 13.86 -7.89
C TYR A 57 6.51 12.87 -8.69
N ASP A 58 5.29 13.24 -9.08
CA ASP A 58 4.31 12.41 -9.76
C ASP A 58 4.10 11.06 -9.06
N HIS A 59 4.03 11.11 -7.71
CA HIS A 59 3.73 9.96 -6.87
C HIS A 59 2.25 9.90 -6.48
N PRO A 60 1.61 8.72 -6.40
CA PRO A 60 2.16 7.41 -6.74
C PRO A 60 2.48 7.30 -8.24
N SER A 61 3.55 6.57 -8.57
CA SER A 61 3.94 6.34 -9.97
C SER A 61 2.91 5.48 -10.69
N THR A 62 2.80 5.68 -12.01
CA THR A 62 1.88 4.88 -12.83
C THR A 62 2.27 3.40 -12.82
N GLU A 63 3.57 3.09 -12.74
CA GLU A 63 4.09 1.73 -12.65
C GLU A 63 3.64 1.06 -11.35
N THR A 64 3.74 1.75 -10.21
CA THR A 64 3.28 1.24 -8.92
C THR A 64 1.78 0.95 -8.94
N LEU A 65 0.97 1.88 -9.45
CA LEU A 65 -0.49 1.67 -9.54
C LEU A 65 -0.85 0.48 -10.43
N LYS A 66 -0.15 0.30 -11.56
CA LYS A 66 -0.34 -0.86 -12.43
C LYS A 66 0.03 -2.18 -11.77
N THR A 67 1.12 -2.21 -11.00
CA THR A 67 1.51 -3.41 -10.24
C THR A 67 0.43 -3.78 -9.23
N LEU A 68 -0.08 -2.81 -8.47
CA LEU A 68 -1.13 -3.03 -7.47
C LEU A 68 -2.44 -3.51 -8.13
N ASP A 69 -2.84 -2.90 -9.24
CA ASP A 69 -4.02 -3.29 -10.01
C ASP A 69 -3.91 -4.71 -10.58
N HIS A 70 -2.76 -5.05 -11.17
CA HIS A 70 -2.48 -6.39 -11.69
C HIS A 70 -2.52 -7.48 -10.61
N LEU A 71 -2.08 -7.15 -9.39
CA LEU A 71 -2.13 -8.06 -8.24
C LEU A 71 -3.49 -8.02 -7.52
N HIS A 72 -4.47 -7.26 -8.03
CA HIS A 72 -5.78 -7.08 -7.43
C HIS A 72 -5.75 -6.56 -5.98
N ILE A 73 -4.73 -5.75 -5.65
CA ILE A 73 -4.57 -5.13 -4.34
C ILE A 73 -5.31 -3.79 -4.34
N HIS A 74 -6.31 -3.66 -3.47
CA HIS A 74 -7.11 -2.44 -3.39
C HIS A 74 -6.29 -1.28 -2.83
N THR A 75 -6.25 -0.16 -3.55
CA THR A 75 -5.33 0.94 -3.24
C THR A 75 -6.08 2.14 -2.67
N PHE A 76 -5.61 2.65 -1.53
CA PHE A 76 -6.00 3.96 -1.00
C PHE A 76 -4.80 4.90 -1.01
N CYS A 77 -5.02 6.16 -1.37
CA CYS A 77 -4.00 7.17 -1.47
C CYS A 77 -4.43 8.46 -0.75
N THR A 78 -3.56 8.99 0.11
CA THR A 78 -3.87 10.22 0.86
C THR A 78 -4.03 11.46 -0.02
N SER A 79 -3.54 11.43 -1.27
CA SER A 79 -3.72 12.54 -2.22
C SER A 79 -5.13 12.59 -2.82
N THR A 80 -5.85 11.47 -2.87
CA THR A 80 -7.21 11.37 -3.43
C THR A 80 -8.26 11.21 -2.34
N ASP A 81 -7.97 10.39 -1.33
CA ASP A 81 -8.96 9.94 -0.34
C ASP A 81 -8.86 10.74 0.98
N GLY A 82 -7.85 11.63 1.07
CA GLY A 82 -7.57 12.42 2.25
C GLY A 82 -6.97 11.59 3.39
N SER A 83 -7.36 11.89 4.64
CA SER A 83 -6.91 11.09 5.78
C SER A 83 -7.54 9.70 5.74
N ILE A 84 -6.72 8.67 5.91
CA ILE A 84 -7.15 7.27 5.91
C ILE A 84 -6.88 6.70 7.31
N ALA A 85 -7.89 6.09 7.91
CA ALA A 85 -7.81 5.45 9.21
C ALA A 85 -8.20 3.97 9.10
N ILE A 86 -7.36 3.10 9.66
CA ILE A 86 -7.68 1.68 9.81
C ILE A 86 -7.82 1.37 11.29
N TYR A 87 -8.93 0.74 11.63
CA TYR A 87 -9.23 0.26 12.97
C TYR A 87 -9.14 -1.26 12.94
N SER A 88 -8.27 -1.82 13.78
CA SER A 88 -8.14 -3.27 13.95
C SER A 88 -8.70 -3.66 15.31
N LEU A 89 -9.71 -4.51 15.29
CA LEU A 89 -10.34 -5.08 16.47
C LEU A 89 -10.15 -6.60 16.44
N HIS A 90 -10.43 -7.27 17.57
CA HIS A 90 -10.18 -8.71 17.72
C HIS A 90 -10.86 -9.59 16.66
N HIS A 91 -12.01 -9.17 16.13
CA HIS A 91 -12.83 -9.97 15.21
C HIS A 91 -13.01 -9.38 13.82
N PHE A 92 -12.68 -8.11 13.63
CA PHE A 92 -12.80 -7.44 12.34
C PHE A 92 -11.91 -6.22 12.31
N ALA A 93 -11.48 -5.85 11.10
CA ALA A 93 -10.88 -4.56 10.86
C ALA A 93 -11.76 -3.78 9.89
N PHE A 94 -11.69 -2.46 9.95
CA PHE A 94 -12.40 -1.59 9.02
C PHE A 94 -11.56 -0.37 8.68
N ILE A 95 -11.84 0.20 7.51
CA ILE A 95 -11.19 1.40 6.99
C ILE A 95 -12.21 2.53 6.88
N VAL A 96 -11.77 3.74 7.20
CA VAL A 96 -12.52 4.99 7.04
C VAL A 96 -11.62 6.01 6.37
N THR A 97 -12.15 6.74 5.40
CA THR A 97 -11.45 7.85 4.73
C THR A 97 -12.17 9.18 4.96
N ASN A 98 -11.44 10.28 4.83
CA ASN A 98 -12.01 11.62 5.05
C ASN A 98 -13.05 12.02 4.00
N ASP A 99 -12.98 11.45 2.80
CA ASP A 99 -14.00 11.66 1.75
C ASP A 99 -15.29 10.83 1.96
N GLY A 100 -15.35 10.02 3.02
CA GLY A 100 -16.57 9.35 3.49
C GLY A 100 -16.67 7.87 3.13
N LEU A 101 -15.62 7.23 2.61
CA LEU A 101 -15.61 5.79 2.39
C LEU A 101 -15.51 5.05 3.73
N PHE A 102 -16.29 3.98 3.84
CA PHE A 102 -16.24 3.00 4.92
C PHE A 102 -16.20 1.59 4.30
N GLY A 103 -15.31 0.73 4.80
CA GLY A 103 -15.19 -0.66 4.33
C GLY A 103 -14.74 -1.62 5.44
N ILE A 104 -15.27 -2.84 5.43
CA ILE A 104 -14.80 -3.93 6.32
C ILE A 104 -13.66 -4.65 5.60
N ILE A 105 -12.60 -4.93 6.34
CA ILE A 105 -11.45 -5.72 5.90
C ILE A 105 -11.72 -7.16 6.32
N HIS A 106 -11.91 -8.03 5.33
CA HIS A 106 -12.09 -9.48 5.46
C HIS A 106 -10.83 -10.18 5.00
#